data_AF-A0A7S2IHG3-F1
#
_entry.id   AF-A0A7S2IHG3-F1
#
_cell.length_a   1.000
_cell.length_b   1.000
_cell.length_c   1.000
_cell.angle_alpha   90.00
_cell.angle_beta   90.00
_cell.angle_gamma   90.00
#
_symmetry.space_group_name_H-M   'P 1'
#
loop_
_entity.id
_entity.type
_entity.pdbx_description
1 polymer ?
#
loop_
_entity_poly.entity_id
_entity_poly.type
_entity_poly.pdbx_seq_one_letter_code
_entity_poly.pdbx_strand_id
1 'polypeptide(L)'
;VHGSNRLGGNSLLECVVFGRIAGERAACIKQPTMDCLGNDWSPVTLREIRNTDAKYGHNTRIYRFNLHSSMQKSGLQVGQFVAIRGELDGETLTGYYSPVSRPDDMGSIAILCRTDDKGGPIVKLLTSLKPGSACMMKAMGGLSLIRQPQQGIWQYLGREVKQLSLLAGGTGLAPMLQITRAYINALNQGSDL
;
A
#
# COMPACT_ATOMS: atom_id res chain seq x y z
N VAL A 1 53.15 -1.68 24.34
CA VAL A 1 52.48 -1.05 23.18
C VAL A 1 52.84 -1.86 21.93
N HIS A 2 51.98 -2.82 21.56
CA HIS A 2 52.00 -3.46 20.25
C HIS A 2 50.56 -3.50 19.77
N GLY A 3 50.30 -2.76 18.71
CA GLY A 3 48.99 -2.62 18.13
C GLY A 3 48.49 -3.92 17.52
N SER A 4 47.18 -4.08 17.52
CA SER A 4 46.43 -4.10 16.26
C SER A 4 44.95 -4.06 16.59
N ASN A 5 44.35 -2.93 16.26
CA ASN A 5 42.92 -2.72 16.09
C ASN A 5 42.19 -4.00 15.64
N ARG A 6 41.36 -4.57 16.51
CA ARG A 6 40.26 -5.47 16.09
C ARG A 6 39.06 -4.66 15.58
N LEU A 7 39.33 -3.62 14.79
CA LEU A 7 38.33 -2.82 14.06
C LEU A 7 38.14 -3.33 12.62
N GLY A 8 38.59 -4.56 12.32
CA GLY A 8 38.62 -5.14 10.98
C GLY A 8 37.77 -6.40 10.84
N GLY A 9 36.61 -6.45 11.50
CA GLY A 9 35.61 -7.49 11.27
C GLY A 9 34.73 -7.19 10.06
N ASN A 10 35.26 -6.64 8.96
CA ASN A 10 34.51 -6.46 7.70
C ASN A 10 34.22 -7.83 7.09
N SER A 11 33.26 -8.56 7.65
CA SER A 11 32.75 -9.77 7.02
C SER A 11 32.18 -9.38 5.66
N LEU A 12 32.46 -10.18 4.62
CA LEU A 12 31.82 -10.00 3.31
C LEU A 12 30.29 -9.89 3.43
N LEU A 13 29.71 -10.54 4.44
CA LEU A 13 28.29 -10.43 4.77
C LEU A 13 27.89 -8.99 5.14
N GLU A 14 28.68 -8.29 5.95
CA GLU A 14 28.42 -6.90 6.31
C GLU A 14 28.50 -5.99 5.08
N CYS A 15 29.50 -6.17 4.22
CA CYS A 15 29.60 -5.42 2.96
C CYS A 15 28.40 -5.67 2.04
N VAL A 16 27.93 -6.92 1.92
CA VAL A 16 26.74 -7.27 1.12
C VAL A 16 25.47 -6.65 1.71
N VAL A 17 25.31 -6.70 3.04
CA VAL A 17 24.15 -6.12 3.73
C VAL A 17 24.13 -4.60 3.58
N PHE A 18 25.23 -3.92 3.90
CA PHE A 18 25.32 -2.45 3.75
C PHE A 18 25.22 -2.02 2.29
N GLY A 19 25.84 -2.75 1.36
CA GLY A 19 25.74 -2.50 -0.07
C GLY A 19 24.31 -2.61 -0.58
N ARG A 20 23.57 -3.64 -0.17
CA ARG A 20 22.16 -3.80 -0.51
C ARG A 20 21.31 -2.68 0.09
N ILE A 21 21.48 -2.36 1.36
CA ILE A 21 20.73 -1.28 2.03
C ILE A 21 21.03 0.08 1.36
N ALA A 22 22.30 0.35 1.04
CA ALA A 22 22.70 1.57 0.35
C ALA A 22 22.10 1.63 -1.05
N GLY A 23 22.10 0.52 -1.79
CA GLY A 23 21.46 0.40 -3.11
C GLY A 23 19.95 0.63 -3.06
N GLU A 24 19.24 -0.01 -2.12
CA GLU A 24 17.80 0.17 -1.91
C GLU A 24 17.47 1.63 -1.54
N ARG A 25 18.28 2.28 -0.68
CA ARG A 25 18.12 3.69 -0.34
C ARG A 25 18.40 4.63 -1.52
N ALA A 26 19.44 4.37 -2.30
CA ALA A 26 19.76 5.15 -3.48
C ALA A 26 18.64 5.03 -4.54
N ALA A 27 18.11 3.81 -4.74
CA ALA A 27 16.98 3.57 -5.63
C ALA A 27 15.69 4.26 -5.15
N CYS A 28 15.44 4.29 -3.83
CA CYS A 28 14.34 5.04 -3.22
C CYS A 28 14.46 6.56 -3.48
N ILE A 29 15.67 7.13 -3.43
CA ILE A 29 15.89 8.57 -3.66
C ILE A 29 15.80 8.93 -5.14
N LYS A 30 16.27 8.05 -6.04
CA LYS A 30 16.34 8.29 -7.48
C LYS A 30 15.01 8.10 -8.21
N GLN A 31 13.89 7.93 -7.49
CA GLN A 31 12.59 7.74 -8.15
C GLN A 31 12.19 9.00 -8.93
N PRO A 32 11.87 8.88 -10.23
CA PRO A 32 11.61 10.05 -11.09
C PRO A 32 10.20 10.62 -10.88
N THR A 33 9.27 9.84 -10.33
CA THR A 33 7.87 10.21 -10.14
C THR A 33 7.50 10.25 -8.67
N MET A 34 6.58 11.15 -8.31
CA MET A 34 5.99 11.21 -6.97
C MET A 34 4.98 10.09 -6.72
N ASP A 35 4.42 9.51 -7.78
CA ASP A 35 3.45 8.42 -7.72
C ASP A 35 4.11 7.09 -8.12
N CYS A 36 3.85 6.05 -7.33
CA CYS A 36 4.45 4.74 -7.53
C CYS A 36 3.65 3.83 -8.48
N LEU A 37 2.32 3.86 -8.43
CA LEU A 37 1.47 2.98 -9.23
C LEU A 37 0.82 3.74 -10.38
N GLY A 38 0.77 3.10 -11.55
CA GLY A 38 0.06 3.59 -12.72
C GLY A 38 -0.73 2.46 -13.39
N ASN A 39 -0.98 2.59 -14.69
CA ASN A 39 -1.70 1.59 -15.48
C ASN A 39 -0.90 0.29 -15.67
N ASP A 40 0.42 0.38 -15.59
CA ASP A 40 1.35 -0.74 -15.76
C ASP A 40 1.65 -1.46 -14.45
N TRP A 41 2.01 -2.74 -14.58
CA TRP A 41 2.40 -3.57 -13.45
C TRP A 41 3.73 -3.13 -12.88
N SER A 42 3.73 -2.75 -11.60
CA SER A 42 4.90 -2.33 -10.85
C SER A 42 5.20 -3.33 -9.73
N PRO A 43 6.46 -3.73 -9.52
CA PRO A 43 6.80 -4.63 -8.43
C PRO A 43 6.67 -3.89 -7.09
N VAL A 44 6.05 -4.50 -6.09
CA VAL A 44 5.99 -3.98 -4.72
C VAL A 44 6.42 -5.07 -3.75
N THR A 45 7.02 -4.67 -2.63
CA THR A 45 7.54 -5.62 -1.64
C THR A 45 6.64 -5.64 -0.42
N LEU A 46 6.25 -6.84 0.03
CA LEU A 46 5.48 -7.00 1.25
C LEU A 46 6.33 -6.57 2.46
N ARG A 47 5.87 -5.55 3.18
CA ARG A 47 6.54 -5.00 4.36
C ARG A 47 6.19 -5.77 5.62
N GLU A 48 4.90 -5.94 5.87
CA GLU A 48 4.37 -6.58 7.07
C GLU A 48 2.98 -7.14 6.82
N ILE A 49 2.62 -8.16 7.61
CA ILE A 49 1.27 -8.71 7.71
C ILE A 49 0.79 -8.48 9.12
N ARG A 50 -0.36 -7.83 9.29
CA ARG A 50 -1.00 -7.64 10.59
C ARG A 50 -2.30 -8.42 10.64
N ASN A 51 -2.46 -9.24 11.69
CA ASN A 51 -3.74 -9.86 11.99
C ASN A 51 -4.72 -8.79 12.49
N THR A 52 -5.98 -8.86 12.08
CA THR A 52 -6.97 -7.84 12.43
C THR A 52 -7.62 -8.06 13.79
N ASP A 53 -7.68 -9.30 14.31
CA ASP A 53 -7.72 -9.54 15.76
C ASP A 53 -7.66 -11.03 16.14
N ALA A 54 -7.19 -11.31 17.36
CA ALA A 54 -7.24 -12.64 17.97
C ALA A 54 -8.65 -13.03 18.50
N LYS A 55 -9.56 -12.04 18.66
CA LYS A 55 -10.86 -12.22 19.32
C LYS A 55 -12.07 -12.26 18.36
N TYR A 56 -12.01 -11.56 17.22
CA TYR A 56 -13.14 -11.44 16.28
C TYR A 56 -12.74 -11.46 14.78
N GLY A 57 -11.44 -11.53 14.48
CA GLY A 57 -10.89 -11.37 13.14
C GLY A 57 -10.14 -12.59 12.62
N HIS A 58 -10.70 -13.80 12.76
CA HIS A 58 -9.98 -15.03 12.38
C HIS A 58 -9.67 -15.13 10.88
N ASN A 59 -10.48 -14.47 10.04
CA ASN A 59 -10.40 -14.62 8.58
C ASN A 59 -9.97 -13.35 7.87
N THR A 60 -9.40 -12.33 8.53
CA THR A 60 -8.92 -11.14 7.82
C THR A 60 -7.53 -10.73 8.27
N ARG A 61 -6.75 -10.19 7.34
CA ARG A 61 -5.40 -9.68 7.60
C ARG A 61 -5.17 -8.40 6.80
N ILE A 62 -4.38 -7.51 7.36
CA ILE A 62 -3.87 -6.33 6.67
C ILE A 62 -2.50 -6.65 6.10
N TYR A 63 -2.35 -6.51 4.79
CA TYR A 63 -1.07 -6.64 4.10
C TYR A 63 -0.59 -5.24 3.74
N ARG A 64 0.60 -4.87 4.20
CA ARG A 64 1.22 -3.58 3.88
C ARG A 64 2.40 -3.80 2.95
N PHE A 65 2.39 -3.11 1.81
CA PHE A 65 3.45 -3.17 0.81
C PHE A 65 4.24 -1.86 0.81
N ASN A 66 5.56 -1.95 0.65
CA ASN A 66 6.42 -0.81 0.37
C ASN A 66 6.26 -0.37 -1.08
N LEU A 67 6.14 0.94 -1.28
CA LEU A 67 6.33 1.58 -2.58
C LEU A 67 7.83 1.66 -2.89
N HIS A 68 8.21 2.01 -4.12
CA HIS A 68 9.63 2.07 -4.51
C HIS A 68 10.43 3.13 -3.73
N SER A 69 9.75 4.18 -3.27
CA SER A 69 10.31 5.21 -2.40
C SER A 69 9.44 5.47 -1.19
N SER A 70 10.09 5.73 -0.05
CA SER A 70 9.44 6.23 1.17
C SER A 70 8.79 7.61 1.00
N MET A 71 9.14 8.34 -0.05
CA MET A 71 8.63 9.68 -0.38
C MET A 71 7.56 9.67 -1.48
N GLN A 72 7.24 8.50 -2.05
CA GLN A 72 6.21 8.36 -3.06
C GLN A 72 4.84 8.14 -2.45
N LYS A 73 3.81 8.66 -3.13
CA LYS A 73 2.41 8.31 -2.91
C LYS A 73 2.05 7.08 -3.73
N SER A 74 0.90 6.50 -3.40
CA SER A 74 0.37 5.37 -4.17
C SER A 74 0.09 5.69 -5.64
N GLY A 75 -0.23 6.94 -6.00
CA GLY A 75 -0.71 7.31 -7.33
C GLY A 75 -2.21 7.10 -7.54
N LEU A 76 -2.94 6.71 -6.50
CA LEU A 76 -4.38 6.53 -6.55
C LEU A 76 -5.12 7.84 -6.25
N GLN A 77 -6.38 7.90 -6.67
CA GLN A 77 -7.35 8.86 -6.16
C GLN A 77 -8.25 8.21 -5.11
N VAL A 78 -8.92 9.01 -4.29
CA VAL A 78 -9.82 8.49 -3.25
C VAL A 78 -10.98 7.75 -3.91
N GLY A 79 -11.18 6.47 -3.56
CA GLY A 79 -12.19 5.59 -4.15
C GLY A 79 -11.65 4.64 -5.23
N GLN A 80 -10.41 4.85 -5.70
CA GLN A 80 -9.74 3.92 -6.61
C GLN A 80 -9.18 2.71 -5.87
N PHE A 81 -8.95 1.63 -6.61
CA PHE A 81 -8.47 0.36 -6.08
C PHE A 81 -7.20 -0.12 -6.81
N VAL A 82 -6.63 -1.23 -6.36
CA VAL A 82 -5.45 -1.84 -6.98
C VAL A 82 -5.76 -3.25 -7.47
N ALA A 83 -5.05 -3.66 -8.51
CA ALA A 83 -4.90 -5.07 -8.85
C ALA A 83 -3.56 -5.56 -8.31
N ILE A 84 -3.55 -6.76 -7.73
CA ILE A 84 -2.36 -7.45 -7.23
C ILE A 84 -2.24 -8.77 -7.98
N ARG A 85 -1.03 -9.08 -8.43
CA ARG A 85 -0.71 -10.30 -9.16
C ARG A 85 0.56 -10.94 -8.63
N GLY A 86 0.60 -12.27 -8.65
CA GLY A 86 1.81 -13.05 -8.45
C GLY A 86 1.64 -14.46 -8.97
N GLU A 87 2.73 -15.22 -8.93
CA GLU A 87 2.75 -16.62 -9.36
C GLU A 87 2.79 -17.54 -8.13
N LEU A 88 1.96 -18.58 -8.16
CA LEU A 88 1.97 -19.66 -7.18
C LEU A 88 1.73 -20.97 -7.93
N ASP A 89 2.61 -21.96 -7.72
CA ASP A 89 2.52 -23.29 -8.35
C ASP A 89 2.40 -23.28 -9.89
N GLY A 90 3.03 -22.30 -10.54
CA GLY A 90 2.99 -22.12 -12.00
C GLY A 90 1.73 -21.40 -12.52
N GLU A 91 0.80 -21.03 -11.63
CA GLU A 91 -0.39 -20.25 -11.98
C GLU A 91 -0.22 -18.76 -11.66
N THR A 92 -0.62 -17.90 -12.59
CA THR A 92 -0.71 -16.46 -12.34
C THR A 92 -2.04 -16.12 -11.68
N LEU A 93 -1.99 -15.76 -10.40
CA LEU A 93 -3.16 -15.36 -9.63
C LEU A 93 -3.26 -13.83 -9.60
N THR A 94 -4.46 -13.29 -9.87
CA THR A 94 -4.75 -11.85 -9.78
C THR A 94 -5.96 -11.59 -8.88
N GLY A 95 -5.87 -10.58 -8.03
CA GLY A 95 -6.97 -10.11 -7.18
C GLY A 95 -7.07 -8.59 -7.13
N TYR A 96 -8.21 -8.09 -6.68
CA TYR A 96 -8.52 -6.67 -6.66
C TYR A 96 -8.88 -6.23 -5.23
N TYR A 97 -8.28 -5.13 -4.78
CA TYR A 97 -8.43 -4.66 -3.41
C TYR A 97 -8.53 -3.14 -3.37
N SER A 98 -9.51 -2.62 -2.65
CA SER A 98 -9.50 -1.23 -2.22
C SER A 98 -8.48 -1.06 -1.09
N PRO A 99 -7.50 -0.16 -1.22
CA PRO A 99 -6.57 0.13 -0.14
C PRO A 99 -7.30 0.68 1.07
N VAL A 100 -6.86 0.29 2.27
CA VAL A 100 -7.29 0.89 3.53
C VAL A 100 -6.39 2.06 3.95
N SER A 101 -5.23 2.22 3.30
CA SER A 101 -4.40 3.44 3.37
C SER A 101 -5.00 4.56 2.53
N ARG A 102 -4.70 5.81 2.88
CA ARG A 102 -5.10 6.96 2.08
C ARG A 102 -4.18 7.09 0.86
N PRO A 103 -4.65 7.67 -0.25
CA PRO A 103 -3.78 7.86 -1.41
C PRO A 103 -2.57 8.76 -1.14
N ASP A 104 -2.72 9.72 -0.23
CA ASP A 104 -1.66 10.65 0.21
C ASP A 104 -0.67 10.06 1.23
N ASP A 105 -0.90 8.84 1.73
CA ASP A 105 0.06 8.19 2.62
C ASP A 105 1.33 7.85 1.83
N MET A 106 2.48 8.27 2.36
CA MET A 106 3.78 8.09 1.70
C MET A 106 4.40 6.73 2.00
N GLY A 107 5.11 6.17 1.02
CA GLY A 107 6.02 5.04 1.18
C GLY A 107 5.39 3.66 1.32
N SER A 108 4.09 3.57 1.57
CA SER A 108 3.42 2.28 1.68
C SER A 108 1.96 2.33 1.28
N ILE A 109 1.45 1.20 0.83
CA ILE A 109 0.04 0.96 0.57
C ILE A 109 -0.42 -0.26 1.37
N ALA A 110 -1.60 -0.18 1.97
CA ALA A 110 -2.14 -1.27 2.79
C ALA A 110 -3.49 -1.73 2.26
N ILE A 111 -3.69 -3.04 2.18
CA ILE A 111 -4.96 -3.66 1.83
C ILE A 111 -5.49 -4.51 2.97
N LEU A 112 -6.81 -4.60 3.07
CA LEU A 112 -7.49 -5.55 3.94
C LEU A 112 -7.94 -6.73 3.10
N CYS A 113 -7.47 -7.92 3.44
CA CYS A 113 -7.77 -9.14 2.71
C CYS A 113 -8.45 -10.15 3.63
N ARG A 114 -9.46 -10.84 3.09
CA ARG A 114 -10.05 -12.02 3.72
C ARG A 114 -9.20 -13.24 3.41
N THR A 115 -8.89 -14.05 4.41
CA THR A 115 -7.95 -15.18 4.34
C THR A 115 -8.64 -16.54 4.33
N ASP A 116 -9.96 -16.58 4.12
CA ASP A 116 -10.73 -17.81 3.92
C ASP A 116 -11.01 -18.05 2.42
N ASP A 117 -11.55 -19.22 2.08
CA ASP A 117 -11.83 -19.64 0.70
C ASP A 117 -12.77 -18.68 -0.04
N LYS A 118 -13.61 -17.97 0.70
CA LYS A 118 -14.52 -16.99 0.12
C LYS A 118 -13.79 -15.73 -0.39
N GLY A 119 -12.53 -15.52 -0.03
CA GLY A 119 -11.70 -14.44 -0.57
C GLY A 119 -11.17 -14.69 -1.99
N GLY A 120 -11.42 -15.89 -2.55
CA GLY A 120 -11.09 -16.24 -3.93
C GLY A 120 -9.66 -16.75 -4.13
N PRO A 121 -9.28 -17.09 -5.37
CA PRO A 121 -8.01 -17.80 -5.66
C PRO A 121 -6.76 -17.07 -5.20
N ILE A 122 -6.75 -15.73 -5.30
CA ILE A 122 -5.63 -14.87 -4.88
C ILE A 122 -5.27 -15.01 -3.40
N VAL A 123 -6.20 -15.48 -2.56
CA VAL A 123 -5.95 -15.69 -1.13
C VAL A 123 -4.81 -16.69 -0.92
N LYS A 124 -4.74 -17.75 -1.74
CA LYS A 124 -3.67 -18.76 -1.66
C LYS A 124 -2.30 -18.12 -1.87
N LEU A 125 -2.19 -17.21 -2.84
CA LEU A 125 -0.98 -16.42 -3.04
C LEU A 125 -0.68 -15.58 -1.81
N LEU A 126 -1.63 -14.73 -1.38
CA LEU A 126 -1.39 -13.77 -0.30
C LEU A 126 -1.03 -14.45 1.03
N THR A 127 -1.65 -15.58 1.35
CA THR A 127 -1.34 -16.34 2.58
C THR A 127 0.01 -17.04 2.52
N SER A 128 0.56 -17.30 1.33
CA SER A 128 1.90 -17.86 1.14
C SER A 128 3.02 -16.82 1.27
N LEU A 129 2.70 -15.53 1.12
CA LEU A 129 3.69 -14.45 1.15
C LEU A 129 4.32 -14.28 2.54
N LYS A 130 5.60 -13.92 2.56
CA LYS A 130 6.34 -13.51 3.75
C LYS A 130 6.83 -12.07 3.59
N PRO A 131 7.05 -11.32 4.69
CA PRO A 131 7.73 -10.03 4.60
C PRO A 131 9.03 -10.16 3.79
N GLY A 132 9.23 -9.25 2.84
CA GLY A 132 10.31 -9.29 1.86
C GLY A 132 9.95 -9.96 0.52
N SER A 133 8.83 -10.69 0.42
CA SER A 133 8.33 -11.21 -0.85
C SER A 133 7.87 -10.09 -1.77
N ALA A 134 8.12 -10.23 -3.08
CA ALA A 134 7.64 -9.31 -4.09
C ALA A 134 6.33 -9.80 -4.73
N CYS A 135 5.47 -8.87 -5.12
CA CYS A 135 4.33 -9.11 -6.00
C CYS A 135 4.20 -7.95 -6.98
N MET A 136 3.37 -8.11 -8.00
CA MET A 136 3.08 -7.04 -8.95
C MET A 136 1.80 -6.32 -8.53
N MET A 137 1.80 -4.99 -8.62
CA MET A 137 0.65 -4.15 -8.31
C MET A 137 0.47 -3.10 -9.40
N LYS A 138 -0.79 -2.78 -9.70
CA LYS A 138 -1.13 -1.65 -10.58
C LYS A 138 -2.33 -0.88 -10.06
N ALA A 139 -2.39 0.40 -10.39
CA ALA A 139 -3.55 1.21 -10.14
C ALA A 139 -4.71 0.77 -11.03
N MET A 140 -5.91 0.77 -10.47
CA MET A 140 -7.15 0.53 -11.19
C MET A 140 -8.03 1.76 -11.04
N GLY A 141 -8.89 1.98 -12.05
CA GLY A 141 -9.90 3.03 -11.99
C GLY A 141 -10.97 2.76 -10.93
N GLY A 142 -12.15 3.34 -11.12
CA GLY A 142 -13.26 3.23 -10.18
C GLY A 142 -13.76 4.60 -9.76
N LEU A 143 -14.32 4.69 -8.56
CA LEU A 143 -14.74 5.96 -7.99
C LEU A 143 -13.51 6.87 -7.85
N SER A 144 -13.63 8.11 -8.34
CA SER A 144 -12.59 9.12 -8.19
C SER A 144 -13.17 10.35 -7.51
N LEU A 145 -12.89 10.46 -6.21
CA LEU A 145 -13.17 11.65 -5.44
C LEU A 145 -11.91 12.52 -5.41
N ILE A 146 -12.07 13.75 -5.90
CA ILE A 146 -11.00 14.73 -5.99
C ILE A 146 -11.26 15.80 -4.93
N ARG A 147 -10.32 15.98 -4.01
CA ARG A 147 -10.35 17.12 -3.08
C ARG A 147 -9.76 18.33 -3.78
N GLN A 148 -10.43 19.47 -3.67
CA GLN A 148 -9.87 20.78 -4.00
C GLN A 148 -9.56 21.52 -2.69
N PRO A 149 -8.30 21.47 -2.19
CA PRO A 149 -7.95 22.03 -0.90
C PRO A 149 -8.26 23.52 -0.77
N GLN A 150 -8.01 24.30 -1.83
CA GLN A 150 -8.19 25.75 -1.84
C GLN A 150 -9.66 26.18 -1.68
N GLN A 151 -10.59 25.35 -2.16
CA GLN A 151 -12.03 25.62 -2.08
C GLN A 151 -12.71 24.85 -0.94
N GLY A 152 -11.99 23.93 -0.28
CA GLY A 152 -12.56 23.04 0.73
C GLY A 152 -13.55 22.00 0.19
N ILE A 153 -13.78 21.95 -1.13
CA ILE A 153 -14.80 21.08 -1.73
C ILE A 153 -14.25 19.73 -2.18
N TRP A 154 -15.14 18.74 -2.22
CA TRP A 154 -14.91 17.46 -2.88
C TRP A 154 -15.66 17.43 -4.20
N GLN A 155 -15.05 16.83 -5.22
CA GLN A 155 -15.67 16.68 -6.53
C GLN A 155 -15.74 15.21 -6.96
N TYR A 156 -16.84 14.87 -7.62
CA TYR A 156 -17.04 13.62 -8.34
C TYR A 156 -17.55 13.93 -9.74
N LEU A 157 -16.84 13.45 -10.78
CA LEU A 157 -17.16 13.73 -12.18
C LEU A 157 -17.37 15.24 -12.46
N GLY A 158 -16.51 16.08 -11.87
CA GLY A 158 -16.56 17.54 -12.01
C GLY A 158 -17.68 18.24 -11.23
N ARG A 159 -18.48 17.52 -10.43
CA ARG A 159 -19.56 18.10 -9.62
C ARG A 159 -19.18 18.11 -8.15
N GLU A 160 -19.54 19.18 -7.46
CA GLU A 160 -19.37 19.28 -6.01
C GLU A 160 -20.19 18.23 -5.26
N VAL A 161 -19.56 17.55 -4.32
CA VAL A 161 -20.17 16.56 -3.43
C VAL A 161 -20.55 17.24 -2.13
N LYS A 162 -21.84 17.54 -1.95
CA LYS A 162 -22.37 18.15 -0.73
C LYS A 162 -22.63 17.13 0.38
N GLN A 163 -23.03 15.93 0.00
CA GLN A 163 -23.35 14.82 0.92
C GLN A 163 -22.89 13.51 0.29
N LEU A 164 -22.40 12.62 1.14
CA LEU A 164 -21.93 11.29 0.73
C LEU A 164 -22.47 10.24 1.70
N SER A 165 -23.28 9.32 1.18
CA SER A 165 -23.80 8.18 1.93
C SER A 165 -23.04 6.92 1.56
N LEU A 166 -22.50 6.21 2.54
CA LEU A 166 -21.71 5.00 2.35
C LEU A 166 -22.49 3.79 2.86
N LEU A 167 -22.78 2.83 1.97
CA LEU A 167 -23.44 1.56 2.30
C LEU A 167 -22.46 0.42 2.06
N ALA A 168 -22.15 -0.35 3.10
CA ALA A 168 -21.12 -1.39 3.04
C ALA A 168 -21.61 -2.72 3.61
N GLY A 169 -21.13 -3.81 3.03
CA GLY A 169 -21.29 -5.17 3.56
C GLY A 169 -20.09 -6.04 3.21
N GLY A 170 -19.64 -6.88 4.14
CA GLY A 170 -18.52 -7.78 3.95
C GLY A 170 -17.22 -7.06 3.53
N THR A 171 -16.60 -7.52 2.44
CA THR A 171 -15.35 -6.93 1.90
C THR A 171 -15.55 -5.52 1.33
N GLY A 172 -16.79 -5.10 1.07
CA GLY A 172 -17.13 -3.74 0.63
C GLY A 172 -16.88 -2.66 1.68
N LEU A 173 -16.46 -3.01 2.90
CA LEU A 173 -16.06 -2.05 3.94
C LEU A 173 -14.78 -1.29 3.59
N ALA A 174 -13.83 -1.93 2.89
CA ALA A 174 -12.53 -1.35 2.56
C ALA A 174 -12.60 -0.02 1.76
N PRO A 175 -13.36 0.08 0.65
CA PRO A 175 -13.50 1.36 -0.06
C PRO A 175 -14.15 2.44 0.83
N MET A 176 -15.12 2.07 1.66
CA MET A 176 -15.77 3.02 2.57
C MET A 176 -14.78 3.55 3.61
N LEU A 177 -13.95 2.68 4.17
CA LEU A 177 -12.90 3.07 5.12
C LEU A 177 -11.89 4.03 4.49
N GLN A 178 -11.50 3.80 3.23
CA GLN A 178 -10.59 4.68 2.49
C GLN A 178 -11.18 6.08 2.34
N ILE A 179 -12.44 6.16 1.89
CA ILE A 179 -13.17 7.42 1.66
C ILE A 179 -13.35 8.16 2.98
N THR A 180 -13.86 7.49 4.02
CA THR A 180 -14.08 8.10 5.35
C THR A 180 -12.78 8.66 5.92
N ARG A 181 -11.66 7.92 5.85
CA ARG A 181 -10.35 8.38 6.34
C ARG A 181 -9.84 9.60 5.57
N ALA A 182 -10.04 9.62 4.25
CA ALA A 182 -9.66 10.78 3.44
C ALA A 182 -10.48 12.02 3.82
N TYR A 183 -11.78 11.85 4.05
CA TYR A 183 -12.68 12.95 4.44
C TYR A 183 -12.34 13.50 5.83
N ILE A 184 -12.16 12.62 6.83
CA ILE A 184 -11.77 13.03 8.20
C ILE A 184 -10.43 13.77 8.19
N ASN A 185 -9.44 13.28 7.44
CA ASN A 185 -8.16 13.96 7.33
C ASN A 185 -8.31 15.37 6.73
N ALA A 186 -9.14 15.51 5.71
CA ALA A 186 -9.33 16.78 5.03
C ALA A 186 -10.12 17.79 5.88
N LEU A 187 -10.88 17.34 6.89
CA LEU A 187 -11.49 18.20 7.91
C LEU A 187 -10.43 18.71 8.89
N ASN A 188 -9.55 17.84 9.37
CA ASN A 188 -8.50 18.22 10.33
C ASN A 188 -7.46 19.19 9.74
N GLN A 189 -7.26 19.20 8.43
CA GLN A 189 -6.38 20.16 7.75
C GLN A 189 -7.01 21.55 7.58
N GLY A 190 -8.35 21.65 7.67
CA GLY A 190 -9.08 22.91 7.53
C GLY A 190 -9.24 23.67 8.85
N SER A 191 -8.90 23.07 9.99
CA SER A 191 -8.97 23.70 11.31
C SER A 191 -7.71 24.49 11.71
N ASP A 192 -6.69 24.51 10.84
CA ASP A 192 -5.42 25.24 11.04
C ASP A 192 -5.36 26.57 10.25
N LEU A 193 -6.51 27.06 9.76
CA LEU A 193 -6.70 28.37 9.11
C LEU A 193 -7.76 29.17 9.86
#